data_AF-A0A183F786-F1
#
_entry.id   AF-A0A183F786-F1
#
_cell.length_a   1.000
_cell.length_b   1.000
_cell.length_c   1.000
_cell.angle_alpha   90.00
_cell.angle_beta   90.00
_cell.angle_gamma   90.00
#
_symmetry.space_group_name_H-M   'P 1'
#
loop_
_entity.id
_entity.type
_entity.pdbx_description
1 polymer ?
#
loop_
_entity_poly.entity_id
_entity_poly.type
_entity_poly.pdbx_seq_one_letter_code
_entity_poly.pdbx_strand_id
1 'polypeptide(L)'
;LHLIPGKTVAFSLFVLICPPAWFYFSLPLDSRIGRAPIIKFVCHIVSHVYFTILLTVVVLNITHKMYEVTSVIPNPVEWLLLLWLSGNLVSELSNVGGGSGLGIVKVLILVLSAAAIAVHVLAFLLPAVVMTHLDNDEKLHFARTMLYLKNQLFAFALLFAFVEFLDFLTVHHLFGPWAIIIRDLMYDLARFLVILLLFVAGFTLHVTSIFQPAYQPLDEDSAELMRLASPEQTLEMLFFSLFGSVAATCLSVHSEMSKVKMRPGMKKLSCAFSESL
;
A
#
# COMPACT_ATOMS: atom_id res chain seq x y z
N LEU A 1 -17.55 39.38 7.63
CA LEU A 1 -16.99 38.05 7.94
C LEU A 1 -15.64 37.88 7.22
N HIS A 2 -14.69 38.81 7.44
CA HIS A 2 -13.38 38.82 6.78
C HIS A 2 -12.35 38.26 7.76
N LEU A 3 -12.21 36.94 7.83
CA LEU A 3 -11.11 36.31 8.55
C LEU A 3 -9.94 36.17 7.55
N ILE A 4 -8.90 36.95 7.79
CA ILE A 4 -7.67 37.00 6.99
C ILE A 4 -7.05 35.59 6.97
N PRO A 5 -6.73 35.02 5.78
CA PRO A 5 -6.17 33.66 5.67
C PRO A 5 -4.88 33.47 6.49
N GLY A 6 -4.11 34.53 6.69
CA GLY A 6 -2.91 34.52 7.54
C GLY A 6 -3.19 34.25 9.03
N LYS A 7 -4.35 34.64 9.57
CA LYS A 7 -4.71 34.38 10.98
C LYS A 7 -5.12 32.93 11.21
N THR A 8 -5.82 32.32 10.26
CA THR A 8 -6.16 30.89 10.28
C THR A 8 -4.94 30.00 10.06
N VAL A 9 -4.03 30.40 9.15
CA VAL A 9 -2.76 29.68 8.92
C VAL A 9 -1.85 29.79 10.13
N ALA A 10 -1.71 30.96 10.75
CA ALA A 10 -0.94 31.13 11.98
C ALA A 10 -1.53 30.34 13.16
N PHE A 11 -2.86 30.29 13.30
CA PHE A 11 -3.53 29.46 14.30
C PHE A 11 -3.30 27.96 14.04
N SER A 12 -3.39 27.52 12.78
CA SER A 12 -3.12 26.12 12.40
C SER A 12 -1.66 25.73 12.64
N LEU A 13 -0.71 26.61 12.33
CA LEU A 13 0.72 26.42 12.62
C LEU A 13 0.99 26.39 14.13
N PHE A 14 0.35 27.28 14.89
CA PHE A 14 0.49 27.32 16.35
C PHE A 14 -0.04 26.03 17.02
N VAL A 15 -1.19 25.52 16.56
CA VAL A 15 -1.75 24.25 17.04
C VAL A 15 -0.91 23.05 16.59
N LEU A 16 -0.30 23.10 15.40
CA LEU A 16 0.60 22.06 14.88
C LEU A 16 1.98 22.03 15.61
N ILE A 17 2.47 23.19 16.07
CA ILE A 17 3.78 23.31 16.71
C ILE A 17 3.72 23.04 18.22
N CYS A 18 2.54 23.17 18.85
CA CYS A 18 2.39 23.03 20.31
C CYS A 18 1.39 21.91 20.67
N PRO A 19 1.87 20.67 20.94
CA PRO A 19 1.01 19.54 21.32
C PRO A 19 0.08 19.79 22.53
N PRO A 20 0.49 20.53 23.59
CA PRO A 20 -0.40 20.86 24.71
C PRO A 20 -1.57 21.78 24.30
N ALA A 21 -1.34 22.71 23.37
CA ALA A 21 -2.38 23.61 22.88
C ALA A 21 -3.42 22.84 22.04
N TRP A 22 -2.98 21.85 21.26
CA TRP A 22 -3.86 20.97 20.50
C TRP A 22 -4.77 20.11 21.40
N PHE A 23 -4.24 19.55 22.50
CA PHE A 23 -5.05 18.79 23.46
C PHE A 23 -6.11 19.68 24.14
N TYR A 24 -5.73 20.89 24.56
CA TYR A 24 -6.64 21.87 25.18
C TYR A 24 -7.78 22.32 24.26
N PHE A 25 -7.52 22.50 22.95
CA PHE A 25 -8.55 22.86 21.97
C PHE A 25 -9.36 21.69 21.42
N SER A 26 -8.86 20.45 21.54
CA SER A 26 -9.58 19.22 21.14
C SER A 26 -10.59 18.75 22.19
N LEU A 27 -10.44 19.17 23.45
CA LEU A 27 -11.46 18.99 24.48
C LEU A 27 -12.68 19.86 24.17
N PRO A 28 -13.93 19.35 24.32
CA PRO A 28 -15.16 20.11 24.14
C PRO A 28 -15.38 21.04 25.34
N LEU A 29 -14.40 21.90 25.63
CA LEU A 29 -14.55 22.96 26.60
C LEU A 29 -15.43 24.02 25.96
N ASP A 30 -16.54 24.31 26.65
CA ASP A 30 -17.63 25.24 26.34
C ASP A 30 -17.15 26.70 26.22
N SER A 31 -16.19 26.94 25.32
CA SER A 31 -15.79 28.26 24.88
C SER A 31 -16.60 28.59 23.63
N ARG A 32 -17.20 29.79 23.61
CA ARG A 32 -17.99 30.34 22.49
C ARG A 32 -17.25 30.32 21.13
N ILE A 33 -15.92 30.15 21.15
CA ILE A 33 -15.04 30.02 19.99
C ILE A 33 -15.10 28.61 19.34
N GLY A 34 -15.34 27.53 20.08
CA GLY A 34 -15.33 26.14 19.57
C GLY A 34 -16.55 25.72 18.72
N ARG A 35 -17.57 26.58 18.58
CA ARG A 35 -18.79 26.28 17.80
C ARG A 35 -18.66 26.54 16.31
N ALA A 36 -17.60 27.19 15.84
CA ALA A 36 -17.46 27.50 14.42
C ALA A 36 -17.12 26.22 13.61
N PRO A 37 -17.87 25.92 12.52
CA PRO A 37 -17.66 24.70 11.73
C PRO A 37 -16.26 24.63 11.09
N ILE A 38 -15.68 25.79 10.74
CA ILE A 38 -14.32 25.90 10.18
C ILE A 38 -13.27 25.45 11.21
N ILE A 39 -13.44 25.76 12.48
CA ILE A 39 -12.47 25.39 13.53
C ILE A 39 -12.50 23.87 13.77
N LYS A 40 -13.69 23.26 13.76
CA LYS A 40 -13.84 21.80 13.83
C LYS A 40 -13.17 21.10 12.65
N PHE A 41 -13.33 21.66 11.45
CA PHE A 41 -12.68 21.14 10.24
C PHE A 41 -11.15 21.19 10.31
N VAL A 42 -10.58 22.33 10.71
CA VAL A 42 -9.11 22.48 10.84
C VAL A 42 -8.57 21.55 11.94
N CYS A 43 -9.26 21.43 13.07
CA CYS A 43 -8.86 20.51 14.14
C CYS A 43 -8.86 19.05 13.67
N HIS A 44 -9.88 18.64 12.91
CA HIS A 44 -9.94 17.30 12.31
C HIS A 44 -8.77 17.04 11.35
N ILE A 45 -8.42 18.01 10.50
CA ILE A 45 -7.25 17.89 9.61
C ILE A 45 -5.97 17.74 10.42
N VAL A 46 -5.75 18.60 11.43
CA VAL A 46 -4.54 18.56 12.26
C VAL A 46 -4.43 17.23 13.01
N SER A 47 -5.53 16.72 13.56
CA SER A 47 -5.58 15.39 14.19
C SER A 47 -5.21 14.27 13.20
N HIS A 48 -5.69 14.34 11.96
CA HIS A 48 -5.36 13.39 10.89
C HIS A 48 -3.88 13.46 10.46
N VAL A 49 -3.30 14.66 10.44
CA VAL A 49 -1.86 14.86 10.20
C VAL A 49 -1.05 14.20 11.31
N TYR A 50 -1.41 14.39 12.58
CA TYR A 50 -0.71 13.72 13.69
C TYR A 50 -0.85 12.21 13.64
N PHE A 51 -2.04 11.68 13.33
CA PHE A 51 -2.25 10.25 13.10
C PHE A 51 -1.33 9.71 12.00
N THR A 52 -1.25 10.41 10.86
CA THR A 52 -0.39 10.03 9.73
C THR A 52 1.09 10.05 10.12
N ILE A 53 1.55 11.06 10.88
CA ILE A 53 2.92 11.14 11.39
C ILE A 53 3.21 9.98 12.35
N LEU A 54 2.32 9.71 13.31
CA LEU A 54 2.48 8.60 14.25
C LEU A 54 2.55 7.25 13.51
N LEU A 55 1.67 7.04 12.53
CA LEU A 55 1.67 5.85 11.70
C LEU A 55 2.97 5.73 10.89
N THR A 56 3.47 6.83 10.33
CA THR A 56 4.75 6.88 9.61
C THR A 56 5.93 6.52 10.52
N VAL A 57 5.98 7.04 11.75
CA VAL A 57 7.02 6.74 12.74
C VAL A 57 7.03 5.24 13.08
N VAL A 58 5.86 4.64 13.26
CA VAL A 58 5.72 3.19 13.54
C VAL A 58 6.08 2.33 12.33
N VAL A 59 5.66 2.71 11.12
CA VAL A 59 5.96 1.97 9.87
C VAL A 59 7.46 1.97 9.57
N LEU A 60 8.08 3.16 9.61
CA LEU A 60 9.50 3.32 9.33
C LEU A 60 10.40 2.88 10.50
N ASN A 61 9.80 2.57 11.65
CA ASN A 61 10.48 2.09 12.85
C ASN A 61 11.67 3.00 13.23
N ILE A 62 11.49 4.32 13.09
CA ILE A 62 12.57 5.34 13.22
C ILE A 62 13.24 5.27 14.59
N THR A 63 12.51 4.81 15.61
CA THR A 63 12.99 4.72 16.99
C THR A 63 13.83 3.49 17.30
N HIS A 64 13.63 2.34 16.64
CA HIS A 64 14.45 1.14 16.86
C HIS A 64 14.55 0.28 15.60
N LYS A 65 15.78 -0.03 15.18
CA LYS A 65 16.02 -0.90 14.03
C LYS A 65 15.68 -2.35 14.39
N MET A 66 15.00 -3.06 13.49
CA MET A 66 14.47 -4.42 13.72
C MET A 66 15.50 -5.50 14.06
N TYR A 67 16.79 -5.20 13.97
CA TYR A 67 17.87 -6.16 14.23
C TYR A 67 18.27 -6.22 15.73
N GLU A 68 17.91 -5.22 16.53
CA GLU A 68 18.29 -5.11 17.96
C GLU A 68 17.17 -5.50 18.93
N VAL A 69 16.01 -5.91 18.41
CA VAL A 69 14.84 -6.18 19.25
C VAL A 69 15.03 -7.53 19.96
N THR A 70 15.56 -7.48 21.18
CA THR A 70 15.68 -8.60 22.12
C THR A 70 14.41 -8.82 22.95
N SER A 71 13.40 -7.97 22.78
CA SER A 71 12.15 -8.02 23.56
C SER A 71 10.95 -7.56 22.75
N VAL A 72 9.88 -8.37 22.73
CA VAL A 72 8.58 -8.09 22.08
C VAL A 72 7.74 -7.16 22.96
N ILE A 73 8.34 -6.12 23.55
CA ILE A 73 7.61 -5.14 24.37
C ILE A 73 7.12 -4.02 23.46
N PRO A 74 5.81 -3.71 23.46
CA PRO A 74 5.25 -2.65 22.63
C PRO A 74 5.82 -1.29 23.02
N ASN A 75 6.23 -0.53 22.01
CA ASN A 75 6.81 0.79 22.24
C ASN A 75 5.75 1.77 22.78
N PRO A 76 6.13 2.77 23.58
CA PRO A 76 5.20 3.82 24.03
C PRO A 76 4.46 4.51 22.87
N VAL A 77 5.11 4.62 21.72
CA VAL A 77 4.53 5.17 20.47
C VAL A 77 3.41 4.27 19.93
N GLU A 78 3.54 2.94 20.05
CA GLU A 78 2.49 2.00 19.65
C GLU A 78 1.27 2.12 20.57
N TRP A 79 1.47 2.31 21.87
CA TRP A 79 0.36 2.59 22.80
C TRP A 79 -0.40 3.88 22.44
N LEU A 80 0.32 4.93 22.07
CA LEU A 80 -0.30 6.17 21.59
C LEU A 80 -1.06 5.96 20.26
N LEU A 81 -0.51 5.17 19.34
CA LEU A 81 -1.17 4.81 18.09
C LEU A 81 -2.47 4.02 18.35
N LEU A 82 -2.46 3.06 19.28
CA LEU A 82 -3.64 2.29 19.68
C LEU A 82 -4.73 3.18 20.25
N LEU A 83 -4.36 4.13 21.11
CA LEU A 83 -5.30 5.13 21.63
C LEU A 83 -5.94 5.92 20.48
N TRP A 84 -5.16 6.35 19.50
CA TRP A 84 -5.68 7.08 18.35
C TRP A 84 -6.60 6.24 17.46
N LEU A 85 -6.20 5.00 17.17
CA LEU A 85 -6.99 4.04 16.39
C LEU A 85 -8.33 3.73 17.07
N SER A 86 -8.34 3.59 18.39
CA SER A 86 -9.59 3.39 19.14
C SER A 86 -10.51 4.61 19.04
N GLY A 87 -9.96 5.83 19.07
CA GLY A 87 -10.73 7.06 18.82
C GLY A 87 -11.34 7.09 17.41
N ASN A 88 -10.56 6.74 16.38
CA ASN A 88 -11.06 6.64 15.00
C ASN A 88 -12.13 5.53 14.86
N LEU A 89 -11.96 4.40 15.52
CA LEU A 89 -12.93 3.30 15.54
C LEU A 89 -14.26 3.75 16.16
N VAL A 90 -14.22 4.39 17.32
CA VAL A 90 -15.43 4.90 18.00
C VAL A 90 -16.12 5.97 17.17
N SER A 91 -15.36 6.86 16.53
CA SER A 91 -15.90 7.89 15.63
C SER A 91 -16.66 7.27 14.46
N GLU A 92 -16.10 6.23 13.83
CA GLU A 92 -16.73 5.54 12.71
C GLU A 92 -17.96 4.73 13.14
N LEU A 93 -17.87 4.01 14.27
CA LEU A 93 -19.00 3.26 14.86
C LEU A 93 -20.15 4.17 15.29
N SER A 94 -19.85 5.38 15.75
CA SER A 94 -20.87 6.37 16.14
C SER A 94 -21.54 7.04 14.93
N ASN A 95 -20.89 6.97 13.76
CA ASN A 95 -21.36 7.57 12.51
C ASN A 95 -21.87 6.53 11.50
N VAL A 96 -22.23 5.32 11.97
CA VAL A 96 -22.79 4.22 11.15
C VAL A 96 -24.12 4.68 10.54
N GLY A 97 -24.06 5.16 9.29
CA GLY A 97 -25.23 5.63 8.54
C GLY A 97 -25.02 6.92 7.77
N GLY A 98 -23.94 7.68 8.02
CA GLY A 98 -23.59 8.89 7.27
C GLY A 98 -22.65 8.60 6.11
N GLY A 99 -23.17 8.06 5.00
CA GLY A 99 -22.38 7.64 3.84
C GLY A 99 -21.66 8.79 3.12
N SER A 100 -20.50 9.21 3.62
CA SER A 100 -19.52 9.96 2.83
C SER A 100 -18.80 8.99 1.89
N GLY A 101 -18.56 9.39 0.64
CA GLY A 101 -17.96 8.52 -0.38
C GLY A 101 -16.55 7.99 -0.03
N LEU A 102 -15.83 8.65 0.88
CA LEU A 102 -14.53 8.20 1.42
C LEU A 102 -14.64 7.48 2.78
N GLY A 103 -15.84 7.26 3.33
CA GLY A 103 -16.02 6.49 4.58
C GLY A 103 -15.49 5.06 4.47
N ILE A 104 -15.55 4.47 3.27
CA ILE A 104 -14.99 3.13 3.04
C ILE A 104 -13.46 3.10 3.23
N VAL A 105 -12.76 4.19 2.90
CA VAL A 105 -11.31 4.29 3.09
C VAL A 105 -10.96 4.29 4.58
N LYS A 106 -11.73 5.01 5.41
CA LYS A 106 -11.60 5.00 6.87
C LYS A 106 -11.76 3.60 7.45
N VAL A 107 -12.79 2.88 7.00
CA VAL A 107 -13.01 1.49 7.40
C VAL A 107 -11.85 0.59 6.97
N LEU A 108 -11.31 0.75 5.76
CA LEU A 108 -10.13 -0.01 5.30
C LEU A 108 -8.90 0.25 6.18
N ILE A 109 -8.62 1.49 6.56
CA ILE A 109 -7.53 1.83 7.49
C ILE A 109 -7.73 1.12 8.83
N LEU A 110 -8.95 1.15 9.37
CA LEU A 110 -9.28 0.50 10.64
C LEU A 110 -9.11 -1.03 10.56
N VAL A 111 -9.59 -1.66 9.48
CA VAL A 111 -9.47 -3.12 9.28
C VAL A 111 -8.00 -3.54 9.11
N LEU A 112 -7.22 -2.82 8.29
CA LEU A 112 -5.79 -3.09 8.11
C LEU A 112 -5.00 -2.90 9.41
N SER A 113 -5.33 -1.84 10.16
CA SER A 113 -4.72 -1.58 11.46
C SER A 113 -5.09 -2.65 12.49
N ALA A 114 -6.34 -3.11 12.51
CA ALA A 114 -6.79 -4.21 13.36
C ALA A 114 -6.07 -5.52 13.02
N ALA A 115 -5.89 -5.82 11.73
CA ALA A 115 -5.12 -6.98 11.28
C ALA A 115 -3.64 -6.86 11.70
N ALA A 116 -3.02 -5.68 11.60
CA ALA A 116 -1.66 -5.45 12.07
C ALA A 116 -1.54 -5.68 13.59
N ILE A 117 -2.50 -5.21 14.38
CA ILE A 117 -2.54 -5.44 15.84
C ILE A 117 -2.71 -6.95 16.13
N ALA A 118 -3.57 -7.66 15.39
CA ALA A 118 -3.75 -9.09 15.54
C ALA A 118 -2.44 -9.86 15.24
N VAL A 119 -1.70 -9.47 14.19
CA VAL A 119 -0.38 -10.03 13.87
C VAL A 119 0.61 -9.76 15.00
N HIS A 120 0.57 -8.56 15.61
CA HIS A 120 1.42 -8.24 16.76
C HIS A 120 1.11 -9.11 17.99
N VAL A 121 -0.19 -9.33 18.30
CA VAL A 121 -0.62 -10.24 19.37
C VAL A 121 -0.19 -11.67 19.07
N LEU A 122 -0.34 -12.12 17.83
CA LEU A 122 0.06 -13.46 17.39
C LEU A 122 1.58 -13.66 17.46
N ALA A 123 2.36 -12.62 17.15
CA ALA A 123 3.82 -12.60 17.29
C ALA A 123 4.27 -12.80 18.75
N PHE A 124 3.46 -12.39 19.73
CA PHE A 124 3.72 -12.64 21.14
C PHE A 124 3.21 -14.01 21.60
N LEU A 125 2.02 -14.42 21.16
CA LEU A 125 1.34 -15.62 21.63
C LEU A 125 1.95 -16.92 21.07
N LEU A 126 2.30 -16.98 19.79
CA LEU A 126 2.81 -18.22 19.17
C LEU A 126 4.17 -18.67 19.73
N PRO A 127 5.17 -17.80 19.93
CA PRO A 127 6.42 -18.17 20.57
C PRO A 127 6.25 -18.63 22.04
N ALA A 128 5.28 -18.04 22.74
CA ALA A 128 5.03 -18.30 24.16
C ALA A 128 4.26 -19.62 24.41
N VAL A 129 3.32 -19.98 23.54
CA VAL A 129 2.39 -21.11 23.77
C VAL A 129 2.74 -22.35 22.95
N VAL A 130 3.09 -22.17 21.68
CA VAL A 130 3.21 -23.30 20.72
C VAL A 130 4.67 -23.67 20.50
N MET A 131 5.55 -22.67 20.40
CA MET A 131 6.96 -22.88 20.10
C MET A 131 7.82 -22.95 21.37
N THR A 132 7.34 -23.59 22.43
CA THR A 132 8.11 -23.74 23.68
C THR A 132 9.36 -24.60 23.49
N HIS A 133 9.30 -25.60 22.59
CA HIS A 133 10.35 -26.58 22.31
C HIS A 133 11.44 -26.16 21.31
N LEU A 134 11.28 -25.02 20.63
CA LEU A 134 12.24 -24.52 19.64
C LEU A 134 13.38 -23.71 20.30
N ASP A 135 14.53 -23.64 19.65
CA ASP A 135 15.67 -22.86 20.16
C ASP A 135 15.38 -21.34 20.11
N ASN A 136 16.05 -20.56 20.95
CA ASN A 136 15.76 -19.12 21.08
C ASN A 136 15.97 -18.34 19.77
N ASP A 137 16.91 -18.77 18.93
CA ASP A 137 17.18 -18.12 17.65
C ASP A 137 16.05 -18.33 16.62
N GLU A 138 15.46 -19.52 16.56
CA GLU A 138 14.33 -19.80 15.66
C GLU A 138 13.06 -19.05 16.08
N LYS A 139 12.80 -18.93 17.39
CA LYS A 139 11.70 -18.11 17.92
C LYS A 139 11.88 -16.63 17.54
N LEU A 140 13.12 -16.13 17.61
CA LEU A 140 13.44 -14.76 17.26
C LEU A 140 13.27 -14.51 15.75
N HIS A 141 13.68 -15.44 14.91
CA HIS A 141 13.44 -15.38 13.47
C HIS A 141 11.94 -15.33 13.12
N PHE A 142 11.13 -16.18 13.76
CA PHE A 142 9.68 -16.17 13.57
C PHE A 142 9.03 -14.86 14.02
N ALA A 143 9.41 -14.35 15.20
CA ALA A 143 8.90 -13.08 15.72
C ALA A 143 9.26 -11.90 14.80
N ARG A 144 10.47 -11.88 14.23
CA ARG A 144 10.91 -10.87 13.24
C ARG A 144 10.06 -10.91 11.97
N THR A 145 9.75 -12.08 11.43
CA THR A 145 8.89 -12.22 10.25
C THR A 145 7.47 -11.69 10.52
N MET A 146 6.90 -11.96 11.69
CA MET A 146 5.59 -11.42 12.07
C MET A 146 5.63 -9.90 12.27
N LEU A 147 6.70 -9.36 12.85
CA LEU A 147 6.86 -7.92 13.00
C LEU A 147 7.02 -7.20 11.65
N TYR A 148 7.70 -7.84 10.69
CA TYR A 148 7.77 -7.36 9.31
C TYR A 148 6.38 -7.31 8.66
N LEU A 149 5.60 -8.39 8.80
CA LEU A 149 4.23 -8.44 8.27
C LEU A 149 3.33 -7.35 8.89
N LYS A 150 3.45 -7.12 10.21
CA LYS A 150 2.78 -5.99 10.90
C LYS A 150 3.13 -4.65 10.24
N ASN A 151 4.42 -4.39 10.01
CA ASN A 151 4.86 -3.13 9.41
C ASN A 151 4.34 -2.96 7.99
N GLN A 152 4.25 -4.04 7.21
CA GLN A 152 3.70 -4.00 5.86
C GLN A 152 2.20 -3.67 5.86
N LEU A 153 1.43 -4.26 6.79
CA LEU A 153 0.01 -3.94 6.96
C LEU A 153 -0.20 -2.47 7.37
N PHE A 154 0.63 -1.94 8.28
CA PHE A 154 0.59 -0.52 8.63
C PHE A 154 1.04 0.38 7.48
N ALA A 155 1.95 -0.05 6.62
CA ALA A 155 2.36 0.71 5.44
C ALA A 155 1.19 0.84 4.44
N PHE A 156 0.39 -0.22 4.25
CA PHE A 156 -0.84 -0.13 3.47
C PHE A 156 -1.87 0.79 4.13
N ALA A 157 -2.05 0.71 5.45
CA ALA A 157 -2.91 1.64 6.18
C ALA A 157 -2.46 3.09 6.02
N LEU A 158 -1.15 3.36 5.98
CA LEU A 158 -0.57 4.68 5.75
C LEU A 158 -0.85 5.21 4.34
N LEU A 159 -0.79 4.34 3.33
CA LEU A 159 -1.15 4.71 1.96
C LEU A 159 -2.61 5.18 1.89
N PHE A 160 -3.53 4.45 2.51
CA PHE A 160 -4.94 4.84 2.58
C PHE A 160 -5.15 6.11 3.42
N ALA A 161 -4.37 6.30 4.49
CA ALA A 161 -4.39 7.55 5.27
C ALA A 161 -4.00 8.77 4.41
N PHE A 162 -3.10 8.58 3.42
CA PHE A 162 -2.81 9.63 2.45
C PHE A 162 -3.96 9.90 1.48
N VAL A 163 -4.66 8.85 1.03
CA VAL A 163 -5.87 8.99 0.18
C VAL A 163 -6.94 9.82 0.89
N GLU A 164 -7.08 9.72 2.21
CA GLU A 164 -8.03 10.55 2.97
C GLU A 164 -7.72 12.06 2.90
N PHE A 165 -6.46 12.48 2.68
CA PHE A 165 -6.18 13.90 2.47
C PHE A 165 -6.85 14.47 1.23
N LEU A 166 -7.15 13.62 0.23
CA LEU A 166 -7.87 14.06 -0.96
C LEU A 166 -9.27 14.56 -0.61
N ASP A 167 -9.93 13.98 0.40
CA ASP A 167 -11.24 14.44 0.88
C ASP A 167 -11.15 15.89 1.39
N PHE A 168 -10.13 16.20 2.19
CA PHE A 168 -9.91 17.56 2.69
C PHE A 168 -9.55 18.56 1.57
N LEU A 169 -8.81 18.12 0.56
CA LEU A 169 -8.47 18.95 -0.59
C LEU A 169 -9.71 19.33 -1.39
N THR A 170 -10.72 18.47 -1.48
CA THR A 170 -11.95 18.76 -2.25
C THR A 170 -12.74 19.95 -1.71
N VAL A 171 -12.61 20.27 -0.42
CA VAL A 171 -13.27 21.42 0.23
C VAL A 171 -12.68 22.75 -0.22
N HIS A 172 -11.42 22.75 -0.68
CA HIS A 172 -10.80 23.95 -1.18
C HIS A 172 -11.39 24.32 -2.55
N HIS A 173 -11.91 25.54 -2.67
CA HIS A 173 -12.55 26.05 -3.88
C HIS A 173 -11.73 25.88 -5.17
N LEU A 174 -10.39 25.91 -5.09
CA LEU A 174 -9.53 25.68 -6.26
C LEU A 174 -9.41 24.21 -6.62
N PHE A 175 -9.66 23.24 -5.72
CA PHE A 175 -9.47 21.81 -5.95
C PHE A 175 -10.80 21.05 -6.10
N GLY A 176 -11.93 21.62 -5.68
CA GLY A 176 -13.25 21.02 -5.85
C GLY A 176 -13.55 20.62 -7.30
N PRO A 177 -13.47 21.54 -8.30
CA PRO A 177 -13.69 21.20 -9.70
C PRO A 177 -12.73 20.14 -10.24
N TRP A 178 -11.46 20.15 -9.81
CA TRP A 178 -10.47 19.14 -10.24
C TRP A 178 -10.77 17.77 -9.66
N ALA A 179 -11.24 17.70 -8.41
CA ALA A 179 -11.61 16.43 -7.79
C ALA A 179 -12.77 15.74 -8.54
N ILE A 180 -13.70 16.52 -9.09
CA ILE A 180 -14.78 15.99 -9.96
C ILE A 180 -14.20 15.48 -11.28
N ILE A 181 -13.36 16.27 -11.95
CA ILE A 181 -12.72 15.86 -13.21
C ILE A 181 -11.87 14.60 -13.01
N ILE A 182 -11.04 14.54 -11.97
CA ILE A 182 -10.21 13.38 -11.65
C ILE A 182 -11.08 12.15 -11.38
N ARG A 183 -12.18 12.30 -10.65
CA ARG A 183 -13.12 11.19 -10.39
C ARG A 183 -13.67 10.62 -11.69
N ASP A 184 -14.13 11.47 -12.60
CA ASP A 184 -14.68 11.05 -13.89
C ASP A 184 -13.60 10.39 -14.77
N LEU A 185 -12.38 10.94 -14.78
CA LEU A 185 -11.23 10.34 -15.46
C LEU A 185 -10.82 8.99 -14.87
N MET A 186 -10.89 8.82 -13.54
CA MET A 186 -10.57 7.55 -12.89
C MET A 186 -11.56 6.44 -13.27
N TYR A 187 -12.84 6.74 -13.41
CA TYR A 187 -13.83 5.76 -13.88
C TYR A 187 -13.60 5.36 -15.33
N ASP A 188 -13.20 6.30 -16.19
CA ASP A 188 -12.87 6.01 -17.58
C ASP A 188 -11.58 5.18 -17.69
N LEU A 189 -10.54 5.56 -16.93
CA LEU A 189 -9.30 4.80 -16.81
C LEU A 189 -9.56 3.37 -16.29
N ALA A 190 -10.43 3.19 -15.29
CA ALA A 190 -10.74 1.86 -14.76
C ALA A 190 -11.40 0.96 -15.82
N ARG A 191 -12.31 1.51 -16.64
CA ARG A 191 -12.92 0.76 -17.76
C ARG A 191 -11.87 0.38 -18.79
N PHE A 192 -10.98 1.31 -19.14
CA PHE A 192 -9.87 1.05 -20.04
C PHE A 192 -8.91 -0.02 -19.47
N LEU A 193 -8.59 0.05 -18.17
CA LEU A 193 -7.74 -0.91 -17.48
C LEU A 193 -8.31 -2.33 -17.55
N VAL A 194 -9.62 -2.52 -17.41
CA VAL A 194 -10.24 -3.85 -17.54
C VAL A 194 -10.01 -4.42 -18.94
N ILE A 195 -10.21 -3.61 -19.99
CA ILE A 195 -9.97 -4.03 -21.37
C ILE A 195 -8.49 -4.38 -21.58
N LEU A 196 -7.58 -3.54 -21.08
CA LEU A 196 -6.15 -3.77 -21.14
C LEU A 196 -5.74 -5.07 -20.44
N LEU A 197 -6.25 -5.33 -19.23
CA LEU A 197 -5.96 -6.56 -18.48
C LEU A 197 -6.48 -7.80 -19.21
N LEU A 198 -7.63 -7.73 -19.88
CA LEU A 198 -8.13 -8.82 -20.72
C LEU A 198 -7.19 -9.10 -21.89
N PHE A 199 -6.67 -8.06 -22.55
CA PHE A 199 -5.67 -8.23 -23.61
C PHE A 199 -4.37 -8.82 -23.07
N VAL A 200 -3.83 -8.28 -21.97
CA VAL A 200 -2.60 -8.79 -21.35
C VAL A 200 -2.78 -10.26 -20.97
N ALA A 201 -3.88 -10.64 -20.31
CA ALA A 201 -4.16 -12.03 -19.95
C ALA A 201 -4.30 -12.94 -21.19
N GLY A 202 -5.01 -12.48 -22.23
CA GLY A 202 -5.14 -13.22 -23.48
C GLY A 202 -3.80 -13.46 -24.17
N PHE A 203 -2.96 -12.42 -24.24
CA PHE A 203 -1.61 -12.53 -24.80
C PHE A 203 -0.69 -13.37 -23.92
N THR A 204 -0.78 -13.29 -22.59
CA THR A 204 -0.04 -14.17 -21.67
C THR A 204 -0.33 -15.63 -21.99
N LEU A 205 -1.61 -16.03 -22.01
CA LEU A 205 -1.99 -17.41 -22.30
C LEU A 205 -1.57 -17.85 -23.72
N HIS A 206 -1.71 -16.95 -24.70
CA HIS A 206 -1.30 -17.23 -26.07
C HIS A 206 0.22 -17.45 -26.19
N VAL A 207 1.01 -16.57 -25.60
CA VAL A 207 2.49 -16.67 -25.58
C VAL A 207 2.92 -17.92 -24.80
N THR A 208 2.35 -18.17 -23.63
CA THR A 208 2.63 -19.41 -22.87
C THR A 208 2.32 -20.66 -23.69
N SER A 209 1.24 -20.66 -24.48
CA SER A 209 0.91 -21.81 -25.36
C SER A 209 1.92 -22.03 -26.48
N ILE A 210 2.57 -20.97 -26.98
CA ILE A 210 3.63 -21.06 -27.99
C ILE A 210 4.90 -21.66 -27.39
N PHE A 211 5.20 -21.35 -26.13
CA PHE A 211 6.42 -21.78 -25.44
C PHE A 211 6.28 -23.11 -24.64
N GLN A 212 5.07 -23.60 -24.39
CA GLN A 212 4.58 -24.83 -25.04
C GLN A 212 5.58 -25.96 -25.36
N PRO A 213 6.29 -26.62 -24.44
CA PRO A 213 7.29 -27.61 -24.84
C PRO A 213 6.61 -28.85 -25.43
N ALA A 214 6.80 -29.07 -26.73
CA ALA A 214 6.21 -30.21 -27.45
C ALA A 214 7.03 -31.51 -27.31
N TYR A 215 8.21 -31.45 -26.69
CA TYR A 215 9.14 -32.57 -26.54
C TYR A 215 9.76 -32.56 -25.14
N GLN A 216 10.18 -33.74 -24.65
CA GLN A 216 10.87 -33.85 -23.37
C GLN A 216 12.21 -33.11 -23.40
N PRO A 217 12.56 -32.36 -22.33
CA PRO A 217 13.87 -31.74 -22.23
C PRO A 217 14.94 -32.83 -22.23
N LEU A 218 16.00 -32.63 -23.02
CA LEU A 218 17.11 -33.58 -23.12
C LEU A 218 18.12 -33.39 -21.97
N ASP A 219 18.04 -32.27 -21.24
CA ASP A 219 19.04 -31.78 -20.29
C ASP A 219 18.40 -30.89 -19.19
N GLU A 220 19.07 -30.71 -18.03
CA GLU A 220 18.53 -29.94 -16.88
C GLU A 220 18.33 -28.44 -17.21
N ASP A 221 19.22 -27.85 -18.02
CA ASP A 221 19.11 -26.45 -18.45
C ASP A 221 17.86 -26.20 -19.30
N SER A 222 17.46 -27.18 -20.12
CA SER A 222 16.23 -27.10 -20.92
C SER A 222 14.96 -27.28 -20.09
N ALA A 223 15.04 -27.90 -18.91
CA ALA A 223 13.96 -27.96 -17.92
C ALA A 223 13.79 -26.64 -17.13
N GLU A 224 14.87 -25.91 -16.87
CA GLU A 224 14.83 -24.58 -16.24
C GLU A 224 14.20 -23.53 -17.18
N LEU A 225 14.56 -23.56 -18.46
CA LEU A 225 13.96 -22.74 -19.51
C LEU A 225 12.45 -23.04 -19.70
N MET A 226 12.05 -24.28 -19.43
CA MET A 226 10.65 -24.74 -19.40
C MET A 226 9.87 -24.13 -18.21
N ARG A 227 10.52 -23.97 -17.05
CA ARG A 227 9.93 -23.27 -15.88
C ARG A 227 9.74 -21.79 -16.15
N LEU A 228 10.64 -21.16 -16.94
CA LEU A 228 10.50 -19.77 -17.41
C LEU A 228 9.23 -19.55 -18.27
N ALA A 229 8.65 -20.61 -18.84
CA ALA A 229 7.41 -20.53 -19.62
C ALA A 229 6.14 -20.51 -18.76
N SER A 230 6.25 -20.39 -17.43
CA SER A 230 5.08 -20.29 -16.56
C SER A 230 4.20 -19.08 -16.94
N PRO A 231 2.86 -19.20 -16.85
CA PRO A 231 1.95 -18.08 -17.14
C PRO A 231 2.22 -16.85 -16.28
N GLU A 232 2.65 -17.06 -15.03
CA GLU A 232 2.98 -16.00 -14.08
C GLU A 232 4.15 -15.13 -14.56
N GLN A 233 5.27 -15.75 -14.95
CA GLN A 233 6.44 -15.02 -15.44
C GLN A 233 6.18 -14.37 -16.80
N THR A 234 5.40 -15.03 -17.66
CA THR A 234 4.96 -14.45 -18.94
C THR A 234 4.10 -13.20 -18.72
N LEU A 235 3.20 -13.23 -17.71
CA LEU A 235 2.39 -12.08 -17.32
C LEU A 235 3.25 -10.93 -16.77
N GLU A 236 4.21 -11.23 -15.90
CA GLU A 236 5.14 -10.26 -15.34
C GLU A 236 5.95 -9.55 -16.45
N MET A 237 6.48 -10.32 -17.40
CA MET A 237 7.23 -9.77 -18.54
C MET A 237 6.36 -8.88 -19.42
N LEU A 238 5.16 -9.32 -19.80
CA LEU A 238 4.21 -8.52 -20.59
C LEU A 238 3.79 -7.24 -19.85
N PHE A 239 3.59 -7.32 -18.54
CA PHE A 239 3.25 -6.17 -17.70
C PHE A 239 4.37 -5.14 -17.68
N PHE A 240 5.63 -5.53 -17.43
CA PHE A 240 6.76 -4.60 -17.46
C PHE A 240 7.08 -4.07 -18.86
N SER A 241 6.73 -4.83 -19.91
CA SER A 241 6.84 -4.37 -21.30
C SER A 241 5.93 -3.17 -21.59
N LEU A 242 4.77 -3.09 -20.93
CA LEU A 242 3.85 -1.96 -21.06
C LEU A 242 4.50 -0.63 -20.64
N PHE A 243 5.43 -0.67 -19.69
CA PHE A 243 6.19 0.49 -19.21
C PHE A 243 7.52 0.70 -19.94
N GLY A 244 7.77 -0.02 -21.03
CA GLY A 244 9.03 0.06 -21.78
C GLY A 244 10.25 -0.43 -21.00
N SER A 245 10.07 -1.19 -19.92
CA SER A 245 11.17 -1.67 -19.05
C SER A 245 11.77 -3.01 -19.51
N VAL A 246 11.34 -3.55 -20.66
CA VAL A 246 11.80 -4.84 -21.23
C VAL A 246 12.90 -4.60 -22.29
N ALA A 247 13.97 -3.91 -21.91
CA ALA A 247 15.12 -3.73 -22.80
C ALA A 247 16.24 -4.77 -22.59
N ALA A 248 16.24 -5.53 -21.48
CA ALA A 248 17.38 -6.40 -21.12
C ALA A 248 17.04 -7.90 -21.07
N THR A 249 15.85 -8.28 -20.60
CA THR A 249 15.52 -9.71 -20.38
C THR A 249 15.23 -10.46 -21.68
N CYS A 250 14.67 -9.79 -22.69
CA CYS A 250 14.43 -10.43 -23.98
C CYS A 250 15.74 -10.72 -24.76
N LEU A 251 16.79 -9.94 -24.47
CA LEU A 251 18.09 -10.07 -25.11
C LEU A 251 18.93 -11.24 -24.54
N SER A 252 18.73 -11.59 -23.27
CA SER A 252 19.34 -12.79 -22.67
C SER A 252 18.66 -14.08 -23.16
N VAL A 253 17.33 -14.08 -23.31
CA VAL A 253 16.59 -15.23 -23.88
C VAL A 253 16.94 -15.42 -25.37
N HIS A 254 17.14 -14.34 -26.13
CA HIS A 254 17.61 -14.41 -27.52
C HIS A 254 19.05 -14.97 -27.64
N SER A 255 19.93 -14.60 -26.70
CA SER A 255 21.31 -15.14 -26.62
C SER A 255 21.31 -16.66 -26.38
N GLU A 256 20.43 -17.14 -25.50
CA GLU A 256 20.29 -18.57 -25.19
C GLU A 256 19.54 -19.34 -26.31
N MET A 257 18.51 -18.75 -26.92
CA MET A 257 17.82 -19.33 -28.09
C MET A 257 18.70 -19.44 -29.34
N SER A 258 19.75 -18.61 -29.46
CA SER A 258 20.73 -18.70 -30.55
C SER A 258 21.66 -19.92 -30.40
N LYS A 259 21.84 -20.43 -29.17
CA LYS A 259 22.65 -21.62 -28.89
C LYS A 259 21.87 -22.94 -29.01
N VAL A 260 20.55 -22.92 -28.83
CA VAL A 260 19.72 -24.09 -29.09
C VAL A 260 19.56 -24.28 -30.60
N LYS A 261 19.96 -25.43 -31.13
CA LYS A 261 19.90 -25.79 -32.56
C LYS A 261 18.44 -25.85 -33.05
N MET A 262 17.82 -24.71 -33.30
CA MET A 262 16.50 -24.62 -33.91
C MET A 262 16.56 -24.95 -35.41
N ARG A 263 15.61 -25.77 -35.88
CA ARG A 263 15.43 -26.07 -37.31
C ARG A 263 15.15 -24.78 -38.10
N PRO A 264 15.71 -24.63 -39.31
CA PRO A 264 15.76 -23.35 -40.05
C PRO A 264 14.40 -22.74 -40.41
N GLY A 265 13.29 -23.49 -40.33
CA GLY A 265 11.94 -22.99 -40.60
C GLY A 265 11.34 -22.10 -39.49
N MET A 266 11.77 -22.24 -38.23
CA MET A 266 11.22 -21.49 -37.09
C MET A 266 11.84 -20.09 -36.91
N LYS A 267 13.02 -19.85 -37.51
CA LYS A 267 13.68 -18.53 -37.48
C LYS A 267 12.86 -17.45 -38.21
N LYS A 268 12.11 -17.83 -39.26
CA LYS A 268 11.28 -16.87 -40.03
C LYS A 268 10.06 -16.37 -39.26
N LEU A 269 9.45 -17.21 -38.43
CA LEU A 269 8.28 -16.81 -37.61
C LEU A 269 8.67 -15.88 -36.46
N SER A 270 9.85 -16.09 -35.86
CA SER A 270 10.35 -15.23 -34.77
C SER A 270 10.76 -13.83 -35.26
N CYS A 271 11.30 -13.70 -36.48
CA CYS A 271 11.58 -12.38 -37.07
C CYS A 271 10.31 -11.64 -37.49
N ALA A 272 9.31 -12.33 -38.06
CA ALA A 272 8.10 -11.69 -38.56
C ALA A 272 7.24 -11.06 -37.45
N PHE A 273 7.26 -11.63 -36.23
CA PHE A 273 6.57 -11.07 -35.07
C PHE A 273 7.31 -9.86 -34.48
N SER A 274 8.63 -9.76 -34.67
CA SER A 274 9.46 -8.62 -34.23
C SER A 274 9.37 -7.39 -35.12
N GLU A 275 8.91 -7.53 -36.37
CA GLU A 275 8.70 -6.38 -37.29
C GLU A 275 7.27 -5.81 -37.21
N SER A 276 6.39 -6.43 -36.44
CA SER A 276 4.96 -6.09 -36.37
C SER A 276 4.54 -5.42 -35.04
N LEU A 277 5.49 -5.22 -34.11
CA LEU A 277 5.27 -4.72 -32.76
C LEU A 277 6.12 -3.46 -32.50
#